data_AF-A0A957L5K2-F1
#
_entry.id   AF-A0A957L5K2-F1
#
_cell.length_a   1.000
_cell.length_b   1.000
_cell.length_c   1.000
_cell.angle_alpha   90.00
_cell.angle_beta   90.00
_cell.angle_gamma   90.00
#
_symmetry.space_group_name_H-M   'P 1'
#
loop_
_entity.id
_entity.type
_entity.pdbx_description
1 polymer ?
#
loop_
_entity_poly.entity_id
_entity_poly.type
_entity_poly.pdbx_seq_one_letter_code
_entity_poly.pdbx_strand_id
1 'polypeptide(L)'
;MFEVDGRYANRKGYYTVLSINPPKMTVRFEDGTIADLRIGIQERIWENLQAEMAKASGSGGSRRGSNPAGTRFYIKSIPTITEDDMDLPNIKDYLVVFAEEGGEVKAGDRFIYLAYEQGLVFAVATVTGEAAPIKGAAYNDLTDVDVFPVDIDTFVNKYNAAIAVDSIELDSQPEFAKRLATPDAMLEITEDEFENVAEMLSEEFEEDDEDGVEIDDEDDDEPEIEV
;
A
#
# COMPACT_ATOMS: atom_id res chain seq x y z
N MET A 1 -5.26 -23.02 -1.04
CA MET A 1 -4.58 -23.86 -0.04
C MET A 1 -3.41 -24.59 -0.65
N PHE A 2 -2.21 -24.31 -0.12
CA PHE A 2 -0.96 -24.96 -0.51
C PHE A 2 -0.71 -26.24 0.29
N GLU A 3 -0.09 -27.23 -0.35
CA GLU A 3 0.32 -28.49 0.27
C GLU A 3 1.84 -28.66 0.16
N VAL A 4 2.46 -29.23 1.21
CA VAL A 4 3.88 -29.62 1.18
C VAL A 4 4.08 -30.67 0.09
N ASP A 5 5.19 -30.54 -0.66
CA ASP A 5 5.50 -31.25 -1.90
C ASP A 5 4.55 -30.97 -3.07
N GLY A 6 3.56 -30.09 -2.89
CA GLY A 6 2.70 -29.59 -3.96
C GLY A 6 3.47 -28.69 -4.92
N ARG A 7 3.14 -28.80 -6.22
CA ARG A 7 3.75 -27.99 -7.29
C ARG A 7 2.77 -26.91 -7.76
N TYR A 8 3.24 -25.68 -7.73
CA TYR A 8 2.47 -24.49 -8.08
C TYR A 8 3.28 -23.62 -9.02
N ALA A 9 2.68 -22.54 -9.50
CA ALA A 9 3.35 -21.58 -10.35
C ALA A 9 3.09 -20.16 -9.82
N ASN A 10 4.07 -19.30 -10.05
CA ASN A 10 3.91 -17.87 -10.02
C ASN A 10 4.53 -17.30 -11.32
N ARG A 11 4.61 -15.97 -11.43
CA ARG A 11 5.16 -15.34 -12.64
C ARG A 11 6.67 -15.56 -12.84
N LYS A 12 7.39 -16.05 -11.82
CA LYS A 12 8.81 -16.46 -11.92
C LYS A 12 8.99 -17.89 -12.44
N GLY A 13 7.92 -18.67 -12.47
CA GLY A 13 7.92 -20.05 -12.94
C GLY A 13 7.31 -21.02 -11.93
N TYR A 14 7.57 -22.31 -12.13
CA TYR A 14 7.07 -23.34 -11.22
C TYR A 14 7.93 -23.45 -9.96
N TYR A 15 7.28 -23.76 -8.85
CA TYR A 15 7.93 -24.06 -7.59
C TYR A 15 7.24 -25.21 -6.86
N THR A 16 7.99 -25.84 -5.97
CA THR A 16 7.52 -26.88 -5.06
C THR A 16 7.56 -26.36 -3.63
N VAL A 17 6.49 -26.55 -2.88
CA VAL A 17 6.44 -26.17 -1.46
C VAL A 17 7.23 -27.19 -0.64
N LEU A 18 8.24 -26.73 0.08
CA LEU A 18 9.08 -27.58 0.95
C LEU A 18 8.56 -27.62 2.38
N SER A 19 8.05 -26.50 2.90
CA SER A 19 7.46 -26.44 4.24
C SER A 19 6.47 -25.28 4.34
N ILE A 20 5.50 -25.41 5.24
CA ILE A 20 4.46 -24.39 5.49
C ILE A 20 4.55 -24.02 6.98
N ASN A 21 4.89 -22.76 7.25
CA ASN A 21 4.97 -22.18 8.59
C ASN A 21 4.23 -20.82 8.56
N PRO A 22 2.89 -20.82 8.73
CA PRO A 22 2.10 -19.61 8.57
C PRO A 22 2.68 -18.43 9.36
N PRO A 23 2.70 -17.21 8.76
CA PRO A 23 2.08 -16.83 7.49
C PRO A 23 2.95 -17.10 6.24
N LYS A 24 4.09 -17.79 6.38
CA LYS A 24 5.06 -18.03 5.30
C LYS A 24 5.14 -19.50 4.89
N MET A 25 5.70 -19.75 3.72
CA MET A 25 6.06 -21.08 3.24
C MET A 25 7.42 -21.04 2.56
N THR A 26 8.22 -22.08 2.75
CA THR A 26 9.49 -22.25 2.07
C THR A 26 9.24 -23.02 0.78
N VAL A 27 9.72 -22.50 -0.34
CA VAL A 27 9.56 -23.13 -1.66
C VAL A 27 10.91 -23.35 -2.34
N ARG A 28 10.94 -24.27 -3.31
CA ARG A 28 12.05 -24.48 -4.23
C ARG A 28 11.60 -24.28 -5.66
N PHE A 29 12.27 -23.39 -6.38
CA PHE A 29 12.05 -23.13 -7.80
C PHE A 29 12.74 -24.18 -8.68
N GLU A 30 12.36 -24.25 -9.96
CA GLU A 30 12.95 -25.20 -10.92
C GLU A 30 14.45 -25.00 -11.18
N ASP A 31 14.94 -23.77 -10.99
CA ASP A 31 16.37 -23.44 -11.06
C ASP A 31 17.17 -23.92 -9.83
N GLY A 32 16.49 -24.49 -8.83
CA GLY A 32 17.07 -24.98 -7.58
C GLY A 32 17.12 -23.94 -6.45
N THR A 33 16.71 -22.70 -6.70
CA THR A 33 16.68 -21.63 -5.70
C THR A 33 15.62 -21.91 -4.64
N ILE A 34 15.95 -21.63 -3.38
CA ILE A 34 15.03 -21.74 -2.23
C ILE A 34 14.68 -20.35 -1.73
N ALA A 35 13.41 -20.09 -1.45
CA ALA A 35 12.92 -18.82 -0.92
C ALA A 35 11.77 -19.02 0.08
N ASP A 36 11.63 -18.08 1.00
CA ASP A 36 10.46 -17.98 1.87
C ASP A 36 9.46 -16.98 1.29
N LEU A 37 8.23 -17.43 1.07
CA LEU A 37 7.14 -16.65 0.46
C LEU A 37 5.97 -16.54 1.44
N ARG A 38 5.26 -15.41 1.45
CA ARG A 38 4.00 -15.30 2.21
C ARG A 38 2.90 -16.14 1.54
N ILE A 39 2.16 -16.93 2.33
CA ILE A 39 1.12 -17.85 1.85
C ILE A 39 0.01 -17.06 1.14
N GLY A 40 -0.51 -16.00 1.77
CA GLY A 40 -1.60 -15.19 1.20
C GLY A 40 -1.25 -14.60 -0.17
N ILE A 41 -0.02 -14.09 -0.32
CA ILE A 41 0.49 -13.56 -1.59
C ILE A 41 0.45 -14.66 -2.67
N GLN A 42 0.94 -15.85 -2.36
CA GLN A 42 0.99 -16.93 -3.34
C GLN A 42 -0.41 -17.48 -3.65
N GLU A 43 -1.34 -17.49 -2.69
CA GLU A 43 -2.73 -17.95 -2.93
C GLU A 43 -3.40 -17.04 -3.96
N ARG A 44 -3.24 -15.72 -3.81
CA ARG A 44 -3.76 -14.75 -4.77
C ARG A 44 -3.11 -14.87 -6.15
N ILE A 45 -1.79 -15.02 -6.21
CA ILE A 45 -1.09 -15.23 -7.50
C ILE A 45 -1.60 -16.49 -8.21
N TRP A 46 -1.78 -17.58 -7.46
CA TRP A 46 -2.25 -18.84 -8.00
C TRP A 46 -3.70 -18.75 -8.50
N GLU A 47 -4.58 -18.07 -7.76
CA GLU A 47 -5.95 -17.79 -8.21
C GLU A 47 -5.97 -16.96 -9.50
N ASN A 48 -5.10 -15.95 -9.60
CA ASN A 48 -4.99 -15.11 -10.79
C ASN A 48 -4.47 -15.89 -12.00
N LEU A 49 -3.45 -16.73 -11.85
CA LEU A 49 -2.98 -17.59 -12.94
C LEU A 49 -4.08 -18.54 -13.43
N GLN A 50 -4.86 -19.11 -12.52
CA GLN A 50 -6.01 -19.94 -12.90
C GLN A 50 -7.09 -19.13 -13.61
N ALA A 51 -7.38 -17.91 -13.16
CA ALA A 51 -8.34 -17.01 -13.80
C ALA A 51 -7.88 -16.54 -15.19
N GLU A 52 -6.58 -16.26 -15.37
CA GLU A 52 -5.98 -15.93 -16.67
C GLU A 52 -6.03 -17.13 -17.62
N MET A 53 -5.67 -18.34 -17.15
CA MET A 53 -5.80 -19.57 -17.93
C MET A 53 -7.27 -19.83 -18.32
N ALA A 54 -8.22 -19.58 -17.40
CA ALA A 54 -9.65 -19.71 -17.66
C ALA A 54 -10.15 -18.70 -18.70
N LYS A 55 -9.70 -17.44 -18.63
CA LYS A 55 -9.99 -16.38 -19.62
C LYS A 55 -9.39 -16.71 -20.99
N ALA A 56 -8.16 -17.24 -21.03
CA ALA A 56 -7.54 -17.72 -22.27
C ALA A 56 -8.26 -18.93 -22.88
N SER A 57 -8.97 -19.73 -22.06
CA SER A 57 -9.79 -20.87 -22.51
C SER A 57 -11.27 -20.56 -22.78
N GLY A 58 -11.72 -19.30 -22.67
CA GLY A 58 -13.00 -18.86 -23.20
C GLY A 58 -14.27 -19.29 -22.43
N SER A 59 -14.26 -19.39 -21.10
CA SER A 59 -15.51 -19.47 -20.31
C SER A 59 -15.50 -18.48 -19.15
N GLY A 60 -16.49 -17.57 -19.11
CA GLY A 60 -16.47 -16.39 -18.24
C GLY A 60 -17.26 -16.46 -16.93
N GLY A 61 -17.18 -15.34 -16.21
CA GLY A 61 -17.96 -14.95 -15.00
C GLY A 61 -17.17 -15.12 -13.70
N SER A 62 -17.12 -14.22 -12.72
CA SER A 62 -17.93 -13.04 -12.39
C SER A 62 -17.29 -12.28 -11.19
N ARG A 63 -17.48 -10.94 -11.12
CA ARG A 63 -17.45 -10.05 -9.93
C ARG A 63 -16.10 -9.78 -9.22
N ARG A 64 -15.42 -8.70 -9.63
CA ARG A 64 -14.82 -7.72 -8.71
C ARG A 64 -15.43 -6.35 -9.03
N GLY A 65 -15.55 -5.50 -8.01
CA GLY A 65 -16.31 -4.25 -8.03
C GLY A 65 -16.05 -3.43 -9.30
N SER A 66 -17.10 -2.82 -9.83
CA SER A 66 -17.00 -1.93 -10.98
C SER A 66 -16.26 -0.66 -10.57
N ASN A 67 -14.93 -0.68 -10.54
CA ASN A 67 -14.16 0.55 -10.60
C ASN A 67 -14.56 1.29 -11.89
N PRO A 68 -14.82 2.61 -11.85
CA PRO A 68 -15.19 3.35 -13.04
C PRO A 68 -14.10 3.16 -14.10
N ALA A 69 -14.51 2.83 -15.33
CA ALA A 69 -13.58 2.53 -16.40
C ALA A 69 -12.57 3.69 -16.56
N GLY A 70 -11.31 3.42 -16.22
CA GLY A 70 -10.21 4.37 -16.36
C GLY A 70 -9.62 4.94 -15.06
N THR A 71 -9.98 4.45 -13.87
CA THR A 71 -9.17 4.70 -12.65
C THR A 71 -7.72 4.27 -12.88
N ARG A 72 -6.78 5.14 -12.51
CA ARG A 72 -5.34 4.83 -12.50
C ARG A 72 -4.82 4.78 -11.08
N PHE A 73 -3.73 4.04 -10.92
CA PHE A 73 -3.14 3.72 -9.62
C PHE A 73 -1.68 4.15 -9.63
N TYR A 74 -1.27 4.84 -8.59
CA TYR A 74 0.03 5.47 -8.51
C TYR A 74 0.73 5.18 -7.18
N ILE A 75 2.06 5.16 -7.22
CA ILE A 75 2.90 5.41 -6.04
C ILE A 75 3.50 6.79 -6.20
N LYS A 76 3.34 7.64 -5.18
CA LYS A 76 3.89 8.99 -5.11
C LYS A 76 4.93 9.05 -4.01
N SER A 77 6.13 9.52 -4.33
CA SER A 77 7.17 9.76 -3.33
C SER A 77 7.09 11.16 -2.73
N ILE A 78 7.34 11.24 -1.43
CA ILE A 78 7.49 12.49 -0.68
C ILE A 78 8.84 12.50 0.05
N PRO A 79 9.40 13.68 0.37
CA PRO A 79 10.73 13.83 0.95
C PRO A 79 10.92 13.09 2.27
N THR A 80 10.14 13.49 3.26
CA THR A 80 10.32 13.04 4.62
C THR A 80 8.98 13.10 5.32
N ILE A 81 8.78 12.18 6.26
CA ILE A 81 7.68 12.25 7.20
C ILE A 81 8.27 12.05 8.60
N THR A 82 7.97 12.96 9.52
CA THR A 82 8.29 12.80 10.94
C THR A 82 7.13 12.14 11.68
N GLU A 83 7.37 11.55 12.86
CA GLU A 83 6.27 11.07 13.72
C GLU A 83 5.31 12.22 14.07
N ASP A 84 5.85 13.43 14.29
CA ASP A 84 5.02 14.62 14.49
C ASP A 84 4.13 14.89 13.26
N ASP A 85 4.66 14.81 12.03
CA ASP A 85 3.87 14.97 10.80
C ASP A 85 2.80 13.88 10.63
N MET A 86 3.08 12.67 11.13
CA MET A 86 2.15 11.54 11.13
C MET A 86 0.98 11.74 12.10
N ASP A 87 1.20 12.43 13.22
CA ASP A 87 0.16 12.74 14.21
C ASP A 87 -0.62 14.03 13.90
N LEU A 88 -0.26 14.77 12.83
CA LEU A 88 -0.93 16.02 12.49
C LEU A 88 -2.32 15.78 11.85
N PRO A 89 -3.37 16.48 12.34
CA PRO A 89 -4.71 16.44 11.74
C PRO A 89 -4.76 16.99 10.30
N ASN A 90 -3.66 17.59 9.83
CA ASN A 90 -3.51 18.20 8.52
C ASN A 90 -2.65 17.38 7.56
N ILE A 91 -2.49 16.06 7.77
CA ILE A 91 -1.72 15.23 6.85
C ILE A 91 -2.23 15.28 5.39
N LYS A 92 -3.50 15.65 5.20
CA LYS A 92 -4.10 15.96 3.89
C LYS A 92 -3.36 17.05 3.12
N ASP A 93 -2.72 17.98 3.83
CA ASP A 93 -1.89 19.05 3.25
C ASP A 93 -0.54 18.51 2.74
N TYR A 94 -0.12 17.31 3.18
CA TYR A 94 1.12 16.63 2.76
C TYR A 94 0.92 15.60 1.65
N LEU A 95 -0.30 15.08 1.49
CA LEU A 95 -0.69 14.14 0.45
C LEU A 95 -1.04 14.85 -0.87
N VAL A 96 -0.45 16.01 -1.10
CA VAL A 96 -0.75 16.82 -2.29
C VAL A 96 -0.14 16.14 -3.51
N VAL A 97 -1.00 15.76 -4.45
CA VAL A 97 -0.58 15.24 -5.74
C VAL A 97 -0.13 16.40 -6.63
N PHE A 98 1.18 16.66 -6.65
CA PHE A 98 1.77 17.56 -7.64
C PHE A 98 1.96 16.82 -8.96
N ALA A 99 1.33 17.33 -10.03
CA ALA A 99 1.66 16.96 -11.41
C ALA A 99 2.51 18.08 -12.03
N GLU A 100 3.81 17.85 -12.19
CA GLU A 100 4.56 18.59 -13.21
C GLU A 100 4.12 18.09 -14.59
N GLU A 101 3.96 19.00 -15.55
CA GLU A 101 3.42 18.79 -16.90
C GLU A 101 3.43 17.32 -17.41
N GLY A 102 2.24 16.70 -17.49
CA GLY A 102 2.06 15.45 -18.25
C GLY A 102 1.24 14.34 -17.62
N GLY A 103 0.77 14.46 -16.37
CA GLY A 103 -0.13 13.51 -15.73
C GLY A 103 -1.50 14.13 -15.45
N GLU A 104 -2.51 13.78 -16.24
CA GLU A 104 -3.88 14.32 -16.09
C GLU A 104 -4.62 13.62 -14.93
N VAL A 105 -4.17 13.80 -13.69
CA VAL A 105 -4.79 13.21 -12.48
C VAL A 105 -6.26 13.61 -12.44
N LYS A 106 -7.14 12.66 -12.10
CA LYS A 106 -8.58 12.88 -12.07
C LYS A 106 -9.23 12.25 -10.86
N ALA A 107 -10.46 12.68 -10.58
CA ALA A 107 -11.32 12.05 -9.59
C ALA A 107 -11.43 10.53 -9.86
N GLY A 108 -11.24 9.75 -8.80
CA GLY A 108 -11.20 8.30 -8.81
C GLY A 108 -9.81 7.69 -9.00
N ASP A 109 -8.77 8.47 -9.36
CA ASP A 109 -7.39 7.97 -9.34
C ASP A 109 -6.92 7.77 -7.89
N ARG A 110 -6.08 6.75 -7.66
CA ARG A 110 -5.68 6.32 -6.31
C ARG A 110 -4.17 6.31 -6.15
N PHE A 111 -3.72 6.60 -4.94
CA PHE A 111 -2.33 6.87 -4.60
C PHE A 111 -1.88 6.10 -3.37
N ILE A 112 -0.71 5.50 -3.44
CA ILE A 112 0.08 5.05 -2.31
C ILE A 112 1.20 6.07 -2.09
N TYR A 113 1.40 6.48 -0.84
CA TYR A 113 2.44 7.44 -0.49
C TYR A 113 3.65 6.76 0.13
N LEU A 114 4.83 7.07 -0.44
CA LEU A 114 6.14 6.60 -0.02
C LEU A 114 6.99 7.77 0.48
N ALA A 115 7.41 7.74 1.74
CA ALA A 115 8.46 8.63 2.25
C ALA A 115 9.82 8.08 1.79
N TYR A 116 10.44 8.67 0.76
CA TYR A 116 11.58 8.04 0.08
C TYR A 116 12.87 8.09 0.90
N GLU A 117 13.05 9.09 1.77
CA GLU A 117 14.25 9.17 2.63
C GLU A 117 14.25 8.07 3.70
N GLN A 118 13.07 7.73 4.22
CA GLN A 118 12.86 6.65 5.18
C GLN A 118 12.66 5.29 4.49
N GLY A 119 12.25 5.28 3.23
CA GLY A 119 11.84 4.06 2.52
C GLY A 119 10.58 3.44 3.11
N LEU A 120 9.58 4.27 3.48
CA LEU A 120 8.37 3.81 4.17
C LEU A 120 7.10 4.18 3.41
N VAL A 121 6.22 3.21 3.20
CA VAL A 121 4.85 3.42 2.72
C VAL A 121 3.92 3.55 3.91
N PHE A 122 3.10 4.60 3.90
CA PHE A 122 2.35 5.00 5.11
C PHE A 122 0.90 5.46 4.86
N ALA A 123 0.51 5.69 3.60
CA ALA A 123 -0.86 6.12 3.30
C ALA A 123 -1.36 5.58 1.96
N VAL A 124 -2.67 5.37 1.90
CA VAL A 124 -3.45 5.12 0.71
C VAL A 124 -4.51 6.22 0.60
N ALA A 125 -4.66 6.82 -0.57
CA ALA A 125 -5.64 7.87 -0.78
C ALA A 125 -6.32 7.78 -2.16
N THR A 126 -7.54 8.30 -2.23
CA THR A 126 -8.35 8.37 -3.44
C THR A 126 -8.65 9.84 -3.77
N VAL A 127 -8.43 10.25 -5.02
CA VAL A 127 -8.80 11.61 -5.47
C VAL A 127 -10.32 11.72 -5.57
N THR A 128 -10.91 12.71 -4.91
CA THR A 128 -12.37 12.85 -4.81
C THR A 128 -12.96 13.94 -5.71
N GLY A 129 -12.12 14.80 -6.28
CA GLY A 129 -12.59 15.97 -7.02
C GLY A 129 -11.57 16.54 -8.00
N GLU A 130 -11.93 17.67 -8.59
CA GLU A 130 -11.09 18.38 -9.57
C GLU A 130 -9.96 19.15 -8.90
N ALA A 131 -8.93 19.47 -9.69
CA ALA A 131 -7.82 20.33 -9.28
C ALA A 131 -8.31 21.70 -8.81
N ALA A 132 -7.80 22.13 -7.67
CA ALA A 132 -7.87 23.50 -7.20
C ALA A 132 -6.48 24.14 -7.37
N PRO A 133 -6.32 25.16 -8.24
CA PRO A 133 -5.03 25.82 -8.42
C PRO A 133 -4.71 26.65 -7.17
N ILE A 134 -3.53 26.42 -6.58
CA ILE A 134 -3.02 27.24 -5.49
C ILE A 134 -1.97 28.20 -6.03
N LYS A 135 -2.27 29.50 -5.94
CA LYS A 135 -1.39 30.58 -6.37
C LYS A 135 -0.76 31.26 -5.16
N GLY A 136 0.57 31.28 -5.11
CA GLY A 136 1.35 32.10 -4.18
C GLY A 136 1.43 31.60 -2.73
N ALA A 137 0.86 30.46 -2.38
CA ALA A 137 1.19 29.76 -1.14
C ALA A 137 2.35 28.80 -1.45
N ALA A 138 3.54 29.11 -0.92
CA ALA A 138 4.68 28.21 -1.02
C ALA A 138 4.41 26.98 -0.16
N TYR A 139 3.92 25.92 -0.79
CA TYR A 139 4.04 24.59 -0.21
C TYR A 139 5.37 24.02 -0.70
N ASN A 140 6.36 23.89 0.19
CA ASN A 140 7.72 23.44 -0.15
C ASN A 140 8.33 24.13 -1.38
N ASP A 141 8.29 25.47 -1.41
CA ASP A 141 8.82 26.30 -2.51
C ASP A 141 8.17 26.10 -3.89
N LEU A 142 7.11 25.30 -3.99
CA LEU A 142 6.33 25.14 -5.21
C LEU A 142 5.39 26.35 -5.40
N THR A 143 5.40 26.90 -6.60
CA THR A 143 4.51 28.00 -7.02
C THR A 143 3.74 27.56 -8.25
N ASP A 144 2.46 27.96 -8.34
CA ASP A 144 1.57 27.63 -9.48
C ASP A 144 1.33 26.11 -9.63
N VAL A 145 0.84 25.49 -8.55
CA VAL A 145 0.54 24.05 -8.48
C VAL A 145 -0.96 23.79 -8.41
N ASP A 146 -1.38 22.70 -9.03
CA ASP A 146 -2.72 22.15 -8.90
C ASP A 146 -2.78 21.18 -7.73
N VAL A 147 -3.73 21.40 -6.82
CA VAL A 147 -3.97 20.55 -5.66
C VAL A 147 -5.28 19.81 -5.81
N PHE A 148 -5.26 18.51 -5.63
CA PHE A 148 -6.43 17.66 -5.74
C PHE A 148 -6.97 17.31 -4.36
N PRO A 149 -8.30 17.41 -4.12
CA PRO A 149 -8.88 16.93 -2.88
C PRO A 149 -8.79 15.40 -2.85
N VAL A 150 -8.25 14.87 -1.75
CA VAL A 150 -8.11 13.43 -1.53
C VAL A 150 -8.90 12.98 -0.30
N ASP A 151 -9.44 11.77 -0.38
CA ASP A 151 -9.89 11.01 0.77
C ASP A 151 -8.80 10.00 1.14
N ILE A 152 -8.55 9.84 2.43
CA ILE A 152 -7.51 8.92 2.92
C ILE A 152 -8.21 7.62 3.23
N ASP A 153 -7.88 6.57 2.46
CA ASP A 153 -8.46 5.24 2.62
C ASP A 153 -7.83 4.53 3.84
N THR A 154 -6.50 4.59 3.93
CA THR A 154 -5.69 3.99 5.00
C THR A 154 -4.54 4.93 5.34
N PHE A 155 -4.21 5.07 6.61
CA PHE A 155 -3.07 5.85 7.06
C PHE A 155 -2.52 5.29 8.37
N VAL A 156 -1.19 5.22 8.47
CA VAL A 156 -0.50 4.76 9.67
C VAL A 156 0.29 5.91 10.27
N ASN A 157 0.14 6.12 11.58
CA ASN A 157 0.73 7.26 12.27
C ASN A 157 2.02 6.92 13.04
N LYS A 158 2.52 5.69 12.91
CA LYS A 158 3.76 5.24 13.55
C LYS A 158 4.67 4.57 12.53
N TYR A 159 5.97 4.69 12.72
CA TYR A 159 6.95 4.07 11.82
C TYR A 159 6.91 2.53 11.84
N ASN A 160 6.55 1.91 12.96
CA ASN A 160 6.47 0.45 13.07
C ASN A 160 5.29 -0.14 12.30
N ALA A 161 4.19 0.61 12.19
CA ALA A 161 3.01 0.27 11.40
C ALA A 161 3.20 0.53 9.89
N ALA A 162 4.28 1.21 9.50
CA ALA A 162 4.57 1.55 8.11
C ALA A 162 5.27 0.41 7.37
N ILE A 163 4.96 0.25 6.08
CA ILE A 163 5.56 -0.79 5.26
C ILE A 163 6.92 -0.33 4.74
N ALA A 164 7.97 -1.09 5.03
CA ALA A 164 9.27 -0.89 4.40
C ALA A 164 9.20 -1.11 2.88
N VAL A 165 9.73 -0.17 2.10
CA VAL A 165 9.74 -0.22 0.62
C VAL A 165 10.39 -1.51 0.08
N ASP A 166 11.39 -2.03 0.79
CA ASP A 166 12.09 -3.27 0.42
C ASP A 166 11.22 -4.53 0.58
N SER A 167 10.09 -4.43 1.30
CA SER A 167 9.12 -5.52 1.44
C SER A 167 8.07 -5.56 0.33
N ILE A 168 8.01 -4.51 -0.50
CA ILE A 168 7.07 -4.38 -1.60
C ILE A 168 7.69 -4.94 -2.88
N GLU A 169 6.95 -5.83 -3.55
CA GLU A 169 7.32 -6.36 -4.86
C GLU A 169 6.33 -5.88 -5.93
N LEU A 170 6.83 -5.09 -6.90
CA LEU A 170 6.05 -4.63 -8.06
C LEU A 170 6.56 -5.33 -9.33
N ASP A 171 5.74 -6.24 -9.87
CA ASP A 171 6.04 -7.00 -11.07
C ASP A 171 6.24 -6.10 -12.31
N SER A 172 5.42 -5.05 -12.44
CA SER A 172 5.42 -4.13 -13.57
C SER A 172 6.58 -3.13 -13.51
N GLN A 173 7.13 -2.91 -12.32
CA GLN A 173 8.18 -1.92 -12.05
C GLN A 173 9.24 -2.49 -11.09
N PRO A 174 10.10 -3.44 -11.54
CA PRO A 174 11.08 -4.09 -10.68
C PRO A 174 12.16 -3.14 -10.11
N GLU A 175 12.31 -1.94 -10.70
CA GLU A 175 13.22 -0.89 -10.21
C GLU A 175 12.46 0.31 -9.59
N PHE A 176 11.22 0.11 -9.12
CA PHE A 176 10.38 1.20 -8.62
C PHE A 176 11.04 2.02 -7.50
N ALA A 177 11.73 1.36 -6.56
CA ALA A 177 12.42 2.03 -5.47
C ALA A 177 13.46 3.06 -5.98
N LYS A 178 14.18 2.74 -7.06
CA LYS A 178 15.12 3.69 -7.69
C LYS A 178 14.40 4.84 -8.38
N ARG A 179 13.26 4.56 -9.02
CA ARG A 179 12.45 5.57 -9.72
C ARG A 179 11.77 6.54 -8.75
N LEU A 180 11.52 6.09 -7.52
CA LEU A 180 10.87 6.86 -6.47
C LEU A 180 11.86 7.46 -5.45
N ALA A 181 13.17 7.30 -5.66
CA ALA A 181 14.22 7.82 -4.79
C ALA A 181 14.46 9.34 -4.93
N THR A 182 13.51 10.07 -5.51
CA THR A 182 13.52 11.53 -5.66
C THR A 182 12.22 12.10 -5.12
N PRO A 183 12.21 13.34 -4.61
CA PRO A 183 10.98 13.99 -4.21
C PRO A 183 10.03 14.09 -5.40
N ASP A 184 8.74 13.97 -5.12
CA ASP A 184 7.66 14.18 -6.08
C ASP A 184 7.61 13.23 -7.27
N ALA A 185 8.39 12.15 -7.27
CA ALA A 185 8.28 11.13 -8.30
C ALA A 185 6.92 10.44 -8.22
N MET A 186 6.30 10.27 -9.39
CA MET A 186 5.02 9.59 -9.53
C MET A 186 5.20 8.41 -10.48
N LEU A 187 4.75 7.23 -10.04
CA LEU A 187 4.89 6.00 -10.78
C LEU A 187 3.52 5.33 -10.93
N GLU A 188 3.07 5.16 -12.18
CA GLU A 188 1.86 4.39 -12.47
C GLU A 188 2.14 2.90 -12.27
N ILE A 189 1.22 2.24 -11.56
CA ILE A 189 1.23 0.81 -11.25
C ILE A 189 -0.11 0.17 -11.66
N THR A 190 -0.16 -1.15 -11.65
CA THR A 190 -1.41 -1.86 -11.93
C THR A 190 -2.37 -1.82 -10.73
N GLU A 191 -3.67 -1.99 -10.99
CA GLU A 191 -4.70 -2.13 -9.93
C GLU A 191 -4.33 -3.22 -8.94
N ASP A 192 -3.90 -4.39 -9.43
CA ASP A 192 -3.54 -5.51 -8.56
C ASP A 192 -2.37 -5.14 -7.64
N GLU A 193 -1.29 -4.56 -8.19
CA GLU A 193 -0.15 -4.11 -7.38
C GLU A 193 -0.53 -3.08 -6.33
N PHE A 194 -1.47 -2.20 -6.67
CA PHE A 194 -1.98 -1.21 -5.74
C PHE A 194 -2.73 -1.87 -4.58
N GLU A 195 -3.70 -2.74 -4.89
CA GLU A 195 -4.47 -3.45 -3.87
C GLU A 195 -3.56 -4.30 -2.97
N ASN A 196 -2.50 -4.89 -3.53
CA ASN A 196 -1.53 -5.64 -2.75
C ASN A 196 -0.87 -4.79 -1.65
N VAL A 197 -0.38 -3.60 -2.01
CA VAL A 197 0.31 -2.72 -1.07
C VAL A 197 -0.67 -2.07 -0.11
N ALA A 198 -1.87 -1.73 -0.57
CA ALA A 198 -2.93 -1.18 0.26
C ALA A 198 -3.39 -2.18 1.34
N GLU A 199 -3.56 -3.46 0.98
CA GLU A 199 -3.92 -4.53 1.90
C GLU A 199 -2.83 -4.74 2.96
N MET A 200 -1.56 -4.79 2.56
CA MET A 200 -0.44 -4.87 3.51
C MET A 200 -0.46 -3.74 4.55
N LEU A 201 -0.92 -2.55 4.16
CA LEU A 201 -0.89 -1.38 5.03
C LEU A 201 -2.04 -1.43 6.03
N SER A 202 -3.20 -1.91 5.58
CA SER A 202 -4.36 -2.10 6.45
C SER A 202 -4.16 -3.27 7.43
N GLU A 203 -3.51 -4.36 7.02
CA GLU A 203 -3.21 -5.50 7.91
C GLU A 203 -2.25 -5.09 9.04
N GLU A 204 -1.15 -4.40 8.72
CA GLU A 204 -0.16 -3.98 9.73
C GLU A 204 -0.76 -2.97 10.72
N PHE A 205 -1.68 -2.11 10.26
CA PHE A 205 -2.40 -1.17 11.11
C PHE A 205 -3.33 -1.87 12.11
N GLU A 206 -4.02 -2.94 11.70
CA GLU A 206 -4.90 -3.72 12.58
C GLU A 206 -4.11 -4.51 13.64
N GLU A 207 -2.90 -5.01 13.32
CA GLU A 207 -2.04 -5.71 14.29
C GLU A 207 -1.50 -4.79 15.40
N ASP A 208 -1.17 -3.53 15.08
CA ASP A 208 -0.66 -2.55 16.07
C ASP A 208 -1.75 -2.03 17.03
N ASP A 209 -3.03 -2.09 16.64
CA ASP A 209 -4.17 -1.68 17.49
C ASP A 209 -4.59 -2.78 18.49
N GLU A 210 -4.25 -4.07 18.26
CA GLU A 210 -4.55 -5.17 19.19
C GLU A 210 -3.65 -5.21 20.43
N ASP A 211 -2.49 -4.52 20.42
CA ASP A 211 -1.61 -4.35 21.60
C ASP A 211 -2.07 -3.20 22.53
N GLY A 212 -3.30 -2.69 22.33
CA GLY A 212 -3.97 -1.73 23.18
C GLY A 212 -4.37 -2.31 24.54
N VAL A 213 -3.42 -2.32 25.48
CA VAL A 213 -3.56 -2.27 26.94
C VAL A 213 -5.00 -2.48 27.46
N GLU A 214 -5.26 -3.63 28.09
CA GLU A 214 -6.38 -3.77 29.02
C GLU A 214 -6.30 -2.60 30.02
N ILE A 215 -7.21 -1.64 29.91
CA ILE A 215 -7.42 -0.63 30.94
C ILE A 215 -7.98 -1.41 32.13
N ASP A 216 -7.09 -1.76 33.05
CA ASP A 216 -7.46 -2.23 34.38
C ASP A 216 -8.11 -1.03 35.08
N ASP A 217 -9.44 -1.04 35.12
CA ASP A 217 -10.26 -0.12 35.91
C ASP A 217 -10.00 -0.41 37.42
N GLU A 218 -8.80 -0.11 37.92
CA GLU A 218 -8.53 -0.09 39.35
C GLU A 218 -8.78 1.33 39.91
N ASP A 219 -10.01 1.48 40.42
CA ASP A 219 -10.43 2.25 41.60
C ASP A 219 -9.53 3.43 42.02
N ASP A 220 -10.00 4.67 41.75
CA ASP A 220 -9.51 5.86 42.46
C ASP A 220 -10.60 6.36 43.42
N ASP A 221 -10.37 6.07 44.70
CA ASP A 221 -11.18 6.43 45.86
C ASP A 221 -11.52 7.94 45.91
N GLU A 222 -12.82 8.26 46.09
CA GLU A 222 -13.26 9.61 46.43
C GLU A 222 -12.67 10.06 47.78
N PRO A 223 -12.07 11.27 47.91
CA PRO A 223 -11.79 11.83 49.22
C PRO A 223 -13.07 12.44 49.81
N GLU A 224 -13.55 11.87 50.91
CA GLU A 224 -14.52 12.50 51.82
C GLU A 224 -13.97 13.86 52.29
N ILE A 225 -14.70 14.93 51.95
CA ILE A 225 -14.43 16.28 52.43
C ILE A 225 -15.12 16.44 53.80
N GLU A 226 -14.35 16.40 54.89
CA GLU A 226 -14.79 16.96 56.18
C GLU A 226 -14.45 18.45 56.26
N VAL A 227 -15.47 19.31 56.28
CA VAL A 227 -15.41 20.67 56.87
C VAL A 227 -16.69 20.98 57.63
#